data_AF-A0A2G4DRP0-F1
#
_entry.id   AF-A0A2G4DRP0-F1
#
_cell.length_a   1.000
_cell.length_b   1.000
_cell.length_c   1.000
_cell.angle_alpha   90.00
_cell.angle_beta   90.00
_cell.angle_gamma   90.00
#
_symmetry.space_group_name_H-M   'P 1'
#
loop_
_entity.id
_entity.type
_entity.pdbx_description
1 polymer ?
#
loop_
_entity_poly.entity_id
_entity_poly.type
_entity_poly.pdbx_seq_one_letter_code
_entity_poly.pdbx_strand_id
1 'polypeptide(L)'
;MPETAERLATAADQQDGFALQAKAVQAQEPGDQDDVAKALHAQHQGVLGSGPANTSANEFPEFTEPHLVLASPAGIALTTPRSSHIAGRLR
;
A
#
# COMPACT_ATOMS: atom_id res chain seq x y z
N MET A 1 8.52 -7.91 -9.22
CA MET A 1 7.76 -7.25 -8.12
C MET A 1 7.67 -8.01 -6.79
N PRO A 2 8.06 -9.30 -6.61
CA PRO A 2 7.80 -10.03 -5.35
C PRO A 2 8.24 -9.31 -4.06
N GLU A 3 9.49 -8.81 -4.01
CA GLU A 3 10.00 -8.08 -2.84
C GLU A 3 9.18 -6.81 -2.53
N THR A 4 8.78 -6.05 -3.56
CA THR A 4 7.99 -4.83 -3.37
C THR A 4 6.58 -5.15 -2.89
N ALA A 5 5.99 -6.23 -3.39
CA ALA A 5 4.69 -6.70 -2.94
C ALA A 5 4.74 -7.22 -1.49
N GLU A 6 5.78 -7.95 -1.09
CA GLU A 6 6.01 -8.38 0.29
C GLU A 6 6.19 -7.20 1.25
N ARG A 7 6.93 -6.17 0.83
CA ARG A 7 7.08 -4.93 1.61
C ARG A 7 5.74 -4.22 1.80
N LEU A 8 4.88 -4.23 0.78
CA LEU A 8 3.53 -3.67 0.87
C LEU A 8 2.62 -4.51 1.78
N ALA A 9 2.69 -5.85 1.71
CA ALA A 9 1.98 -6.75 2.61
C ALA A 9 2.39 -6.53 4.07
N THR A 10 3.70 -6.45 4.33
CA THR A 10 4.25 -6.17 5.66
C THR A 10 3.74 -4.84 6.21
N ALA A 11 3.64 -3.80 5.37
CA ALA A 11 3.12 -2.50 5.77
C ALA A 11 1.62 -2.56 6.11
N ALA A 12 0.83 -3.35 5.39
CA ALA A 12 -0.59 -3.57 5.70
C ALA A 12 -0.76 -4.27 7.06
N ASP A 13 -0.01 -5.36 7.30
CA ASP A 13 -0.03 -6.08 8.58
C ASP A 13 0.36 -5.18 9.77
N GLN A 14 1.37 -4.33 9.58
CA GLN A 14 1.78 -3.35 10.60
C GLN A 14 0.68 -2.33 10.90
N GLN A 15 0.00 -1.83 9.86
CA GLN A 15 -1.10 -0.88 10.04
C GLN A 15 -2.26 -1.52 10.84
N ASP A 16 -2.61 -2.78 10.56
CA ASP A 16 -3.62 -3.50 11.33
C ASP A 16 -3.21 -3.66 12.80
N GLY A 17 -1.95 -4.00 13.05
CA GLY A 17 -1.38 -4.07 14.40
C GLY A 17 -1.45 -2.74 15.14
N PHE A 18 -1.08 -1.64 14.49
CA PHE A 18 -1.16 -0.30 15.06
C PHE A 18 -2.60 0.15 15.33
N ALA A 19 -3.54 -0.19 14.45
CA ALA A 19 -4.95 0.11 14.66
C ALA A 19 -5.51 -0.63 15.90
N LEU A 20 -5.12 -1.90 16.11
CA LEU A 20 -5.50 -2.65 17.32
C LEU A 20 -4.90 -2.02 18.59
N GLN A 21 -3.63 -1.62 18.54
CA GLN A 21 -2.98 -0.97 19.68
C GLN A 21 -3.62 0.39 20.00
N ALA A 22 -3.93 1.20 18.99
CA ALA A 22 -4.58 2.49 19.17
C ALA A 22 -5.97 2.35 19.81
N LYS A 23 -6.75 1.33 19.42
CA LYS A 23 -8.02 0.97 20.07
C LYS A 23 -7.80 0.56 21.54
N ALA A 24 -6.78 -0.26 21.83
CA ALA A 24 -6.49 -0.74 23.18
C ALA A 24 -6.12 0.39 24.17
N VAL A 25 -5.47 1.45 23.68
CA VAL A 25 -5.11 2.63 24.50
C VAL A 25 -6.10 3.79 24.35
N GLN A 26 -7.27 3.56 23.73
CA GLN A 26 -8.32 4.56 23.49
C GLN A 26 -7.83 5.81 22.75
N ALA A 27 -6.77 5.68 21.95
CA ALA A 27 -6.33 6.74 21.05
C ALA A 27 -7.25 6.84 19.81
N GLN A 28 -8.00 5.78 19.51
CA GLN A 28 -8.96 5.68 18.40
C GLN A 28 -10.15 4.80 18.80
N GLU A 29 -11.32 5.10 18.24
CA GLU A 29 -12.54 4.33 18.42
C GLU A 29 -12.68 3.23 17.34
N PRO A 30 -13.48 2.16 17.59
CA PRO A 30 -13.87 1.22 16.56
C PRO A 30 -14.51 1.94 15.35
N GLY A 31 -14.01 1.69 14.14
CA GLY A 31 -14.45 2.37 12.93
C GLY A 31 -13.49 3.45 12.42
N ASP A 32 -12.65 4.05 13.28
CA ASP A 32 -11.77 5.17 12.90
C ASP A 32 -10.70 4.80 11.87
N GLN A 33 -10.29 3.52 11.82
CA GLN A 33 -9.27 3.01 10.90
C GLN A 33 -9.78 1.95 9.93
N ASP A 34 -11.03 1.53 10.06
CA ASP A 34 -11.53 0.36 9.33
C ASP A 34 -11.55 0.63 7.82
N ASP A 35 -11.87 1.85 7.39
CA ASP A 35 -11.87 2.23 5.98
C ASP A 35 -10.46 2.46 5.43
N VAL A 36 -9.51 2.89 6.27
CA VAL A 36 -8.10 2.99 5.91
C VAL A 36 -7.52 1.59 5.67
N ALA A 37 -7.76 0.65 6.58
CA ALA A 37 -7.32 -0.73 6.45
C ALA A 37 -7.89 -1.40 5.19
N LYS A 38 -9.20 -1.25 4.94
CA LYS A 38 -9.84 -1.73 3.70
C LYS A 38 -9.21 -1.11 2.45
N ALA A 39 -8.97 0.21 2.46
CA ALA A 39 -8.37 0.90 1.32
C ALA A 39 -6.93 0.46 1.05
N LEU A 40 -6.14 0.19 2.09
CA LEU A 40 -4.79 -0.34 1.96
C LEU A 40 -4.78 -1.77 1.43
N HIS A 41 -5.68 -2.62 1.93
CA HIS A 41 -5.82 -3.98 1.44
C HIS A 41 -6.26 -4.00 -0.03
N ALA A 42 -7.23 -3.16 -0.41
CA ALA A 42 -7.66 -3.02 -1.80
C ALA A 42 -6.52 -2.56 -2.72
N GLN A 43 -5.74 -1.55 -2.32
CA GLN A 43 -4.56 -1.10 -3.07
C GLN A 43 -3.50 -2.20 -3.20
N HIS A 44 -3.25 -2.96 -2.13
CA HIS A 44 -2.31 -4.08 -2.17
C HIS A 44 -2.76 -5.15 -3.18
N GLN A 45 -4.05 -5.50 -3.17
CA GLN A 45 -4.62 -6.44 -4.15
C GLN A 45 -4.58 -5.88 -5.57
N GLY A 46 -4.79 -4.58 -5.77
CA GLY A 46 -4.64 -3.93 -7.07
C GLY A 46 -3.20 -3.95 -7.60
N VAL A 47 -2.21 -3.86 -6.71
CA VAL A 47 -0.78 -3.95 -7.07
C VAL A 47 -0.36 -5.40 -7.37
N LEU A 48 -0.74 -6.36 -6.53
CA LEU A 48 -0.46 -7.78 -6.77
C LEU A 48 -1.21 -8.32 -7.99
N GLY A 49 -2.44 -7.85 -8.16
CA GLY A 49 -3.42 -8.33 -9.10
C GLY A 49 -3.74 -9.82 -8.94
N SER A 50 -4.21 -10.45 -10.02
CA SER A 50 -4.81 -11.80 -9.94
C SER A 50 -4.54 -12.63 -11.18
N GLY A 51 -4.40 -13.94 -10.98
CA GLY A 51 -4.18 -14.91 -12.06
C GLY A 51 -2.71 -15.29 -12.26
N PRO A 52 -2.45 -16.30 -13.12
CA PRO A 52 -1.09 -16.73 -13.42
C PRO A 52 -0.38 -15.72 -14.33
N ALA A 53 0.91 -15.49 -14.09
CA ALA A 53 1.75 -14.74 -15.02
C ALA A 53 2.03 -15.56 -16.29
N ASN A 54 1.97 -14.90 -17.44
CA ASN A 54 2.38 -15.45 -18.73
C ASN A 54 3.42 -14.53 -19.37
N THR A 55 4.66 -14.73 -18.93
CA THR A 55 5.81 -13.92 -19.35
C THR A 55 6.12 -14.05 -20.85
N SER A 56 5.80 -15.20 -21.46
CA SER A 56 5.96 -15.42 -22.90
C SER A 56 5.02 -14.55 -23.75
N ALA A 57 3.88 -14.14 -23.21
CA ALA A 57 2.92 -13.24 -23.86
C ALA A 57 2.97 -11.79 -23.33
N ASN A 58 3.94 -11.45 -22.48
CA ASN A 58 4.00 -10.17 -21.74
C ASN A 58 2.75 -9.88 -20.89
N GLU A 59 2.12 -10.93 -20.36
CA GLU A 59 0.98 -10.79 -19.45
C GLU A 59 1.48 -10.96 -18.01
N PHE A 60 1.30 -9.91 -17.22
CA PHE A 60 1.70 -9.84 -15.83
C PHE A 60 0.44 -9.68 -14.97
N PRO A 61 0.30 -10.42 -13.86
CA PRO A 61 -0.87 -10.32 -13.01
C PRO A 61 -0.92 -8.98 -12.28
N GLU A 62 0.22 -8.31 -12.08
CA GLU A 62 0.34 -7.07 -11.30
C GLU A 62 -0.38 -5.86 -11.95
N PHE A 63 -0.75 -4.89 -11.12
CA PHE A 63 -1.38 -3.62 -11.52
C PHE A 63 -2.73 -3.78 -12.24
N THR A 64 -3.67 -4.50 -11.63
CA THR A 64 -5.07 -4.59 -12.12
C THR A 64 -5.82 -3.26 -11.97
N GLU A 65 -5.30 -2.35 -11.15
CA GLU A 65 -5.72 -0.96 -11.03
C GLU A 65 -4.55 -0.01 -11.40
N PRO A 66 -4.83 1.24 -11.83
CA PRO A 66 -3.81 2.18 -12.32
C PRO A 66 -2.97 2.78 -11.18
N HIS A 67 -2.18 1.96 -10.49
CA HIS A 67 -1.28 2.37 -9.42
C HIS A 67 0.09 2.81 -9.95
N LEU A 68 0.73 3.72 -9.22
CA LEU A 68 2.15 4.03 -9.35
C LEU A 68 2.88 3.51 -8.10
N VAL A 69 3.80 2.57 -8.27
CA VAL A 69 4.63 2.05 -7.17
C VAL A 69 6.06 2.53 -7.36
N LEU A 70 6.58 3.21 -6.34
CA LEU A 70 7.97 3.68 -6.27
C LEU A 70 8.69 2.83 -5.21
N ALA A 71 9.72 2.08 -5.62
CA ALA A 71 10.49 1.22 -4.73
C ALA A 71 11.98 1.29 -5.05
N SER A 72 12.82 1.36 -4.01
CA SER A 72 14.28 1.36 -4.11
C SER A 72 14.88 0.70 -2.87
N PRO A 73 15.73 -0.33 -3.02
CA PRO A 73 16.45 -0.93 -1.88
C PRO A 73 17.40 0.04 -1.17
N ALA A 74 17.93 1.03 -1.90
CA ALA A 74 18.80 2.07 -1.35
C ALA A 74 18.02 3.25 -0.71
N GLY A 75 16.68 3.19 -0.71
CA GLY A 75 15.80 4.26 -0.25
C GLY A 75 15.32 5.19 -1.37
N ILE A 76 14.33 6.02 -1.04
CA ILE A 76 13.73 7.02 -1.93
C ILE A 76 13.95 8.40 -1.32
N ALA A 77 14.49 9.33 -2.10
CA ALA A 77 14.66 10.72 -1.69
C ALA A 77 13.76 11.63 -2.53
N LEU A 78 12.84 12.34 -1.88
CA LEU A 78 11.99 13.36 -2.48
C LEU A 78 12.42 14.74 -1.95
N THR A 79 13.17 15.50 -2.76
CA THR A 79 13.75 16.79 -2.33
C THR A 79 13.37 17.92 -3.30
N THR A 80 13.26 19.13 -2.78
CA THR A 80 12.88 20.34 -3.53
C THR A 80 13.39 21.58 -2.80
N PRO A 81 13.83 22.64 -3.51
CA PRO A 81 14.23 23.89 -2.86
C PRO A 81 13.09 24.63 -2.14
N ARG A 82 11.82 24.32 -2.44
CA ARG A 82 10.66 25.03 -1.85
C ARG A 82 9.68 24.10 -1.15
N SER A 83 8.82 23.41 -1.90
CA SER A 83 7.75 22.59 -1.31
C SER A 83 7.51 21.31 -2.10
N SER A 84 7.24 20.23 -1.36
CA SER A 84 6.71 18.97 -1.87
C SER A 84 5.26 18.88 -1.42
N HIS A 85 4.35 18.55 -2.33
CA HIS A 85 2.93 18.35 -2.02
C HIS A 85 2.58 16.88 -2.20
N ILE A 86 2.15 16.23 -1.12
CA ILE A 86 1.61 14.87 -1.14
C ILE A 86 0.14 15.01 -0.75
N ALA A 87 -0.75 14.78 -1.71
CA ALA A 87 -2.19 14.86 -1.50
C ALA A 87 -2.81 13.53 -1.91
N GLY A 88 -3.58 12.95 -1.00
CA GLY A 88 -4.40 11.77 -1.24
C GLY A 88 -5.88 12.13 -1.16
N ARG A 89 -6.73 11.39 -1.88
CA ARG A 89 -8.18 11.46 -1.74
C ARG A 89 -8.67 10.06 -1.41
N LEU A 90 -9.33 9.89 -0.26
CA LEU A 90 -10.16 8.70 -0.04
C LEU A 90 -11.41 8.83 -0.92
N ARG A 91 -11.75 7.76 -1.65
CA ARG A 91 -13.02 7.62 -2.34
C ARG A 91 -14.01 6.90 -1.46
#